data_AF-T1BES2-F1
#
_entry.id   AF-T1BES2-F1
#
_cell.length_a   1.000
_cell.length_b   1.000
_cell.length_c   1.000
_cell.angle_alpha   90.00
_cell.angle_beta   90.00
_cell.angle_gamma   90.00
#
_symmetry.space_group_name_H-M   'P 1'
#
loop_
_entity.id
_entity.type
_entity.pdbx_description
1 polymer ?
#
loop_
_entity_poly.entity_id
_entity_poly.type
_entity_poly.pdbx_seq_one_letter_code
_entity_poly.pdbx_strand_id
1 'polypeptide(L)' 'SMDLRPAWVDVDGKKLAGVLKTLPDRADLPSDINESLIVELYSK' A
#
# COMPACT_ATOMS: atom_id res chain seq x y z
N SER A 1 -14.63 -14.70 7.03
CA SER A 1 -13.20 -14.52 7.36
C SER A 1 -12.81 -13.13 6.91
N MET A 2 -12.42 -12.25 7.82
CA MET A 2 -12.05 -10.87 7.47
C MET A 2 -10.66 -10.94 6.84
N ASP A 3 -10.59 -10.79 5.52
CA ASP A 3 -9.30 -10.78 4.82
C ASP A 3 -8.69 -9.39 5.01
N LEU A 4 -7.60 -9.31 5.79
CA LEU A 4 -6.88 -8.07 6.09
C LEU A 4 -5.88 -7.69 4.98
N ARG A 5 -5.89 -8.41 3.86
CA ARG A 5 -4.96 -8.20 2.76
C ARG A 5 -5.38 -7.00 1.92
N PRO A 6 -4.43 -6.12 1.53
CA PRO A 6 -4.75 -4.99 0.68
C PRO A 6 -5.25 -5.44 -0.70
N ALA A 7 -6.26 -4.75 -1.23
CA ALA A 7 -6.90 -5.12 -2.50
C ALA A 7 -5.93 -5.11 -3.71
N TRP A 8 -4.86 -4.33 -3.64
CA TRP A 8 -3.83 -4.20 -4.67
C TRP A 8 -2.81 -5.36 -4.71
N VAL A 9 -2.85 -6.29 -3.74
CA VAL A 9 -1.99 -7.49 -3.70
C VAL A 9 -2.85 -8.75 -3.74
N ASP A 10 -2.35 -9.77 -4.43
CA ASP A 10 -2.78 -11.16 -4.24
C ASP A 10 -1.61 -11.99 -3.70
N VAL A 11 -1.87 -12.89 -2.76
CA VAL A 11 -0.84 -13.70 -2.08
C VAL A 11 -1.26 -15.16 -2.04
N ASP A 12 -0.50 -16.01 -2.71
CA ASP A 12 -0.60 -17.47 -2.65
C ASP A 12 0.41 -18.02 -1.63
N GLY A 13 -0.07 -18.23 -0.40
CA GLY A 13 0.75 -18.77 0.69
C GLY A 13 1.24 -20.21 0.48
N LYS A 14 0.66 -20.97 -0.45
CA LYS A 14 1.13 -22.34 -0.76
C LYS A 14 2.31 -22.33 -1.73
N LYS A 15 2.28 -21.40 -2.69
CA LYS A 15 3.36 -21.23 -3.67
C LYS A 15 4.44 -20.25 -3.22
N LEU A 16 4.24 -19.57 -2.09
CA LEU A 16 5.10 -18.49 -1.61
C LEU A 16 5.30 -17.41 -2.68
N ALA A 17 4.22 -17.06 -3.37
CA ALA A 17 4.22 -16.11 -4.47
C ALA A 17 3.14 -15.03 -4.25
N GLY A 18 3.38 -13.83 -4.76
CA GLY A 18 2.40 -12.74 -4.74
C GLY A 18 2.39 -11.97 -6.05
N VAL A 19 1.22 -11.41 -6.39
CA VAL A 19 1.00 -10.61 -7.61
C VAL A 19 0.57 -9.21 -7.19
N LEU A 20 1.30 -8.20 -7.68
CA LEU A 20 0.88 -6.80 -7.61
C LEU A 20 -0.17 -6.57 -8.71
N LYS A 21 -1.43 -6.46 -8.33
CA LYS A 21 -2.55 -6.30 -9.29
C LYS A 21 -2.58 -4.88 -9.86
N THR A 22 -2.41 -3.90 -8.98
CA THR A 22 -2.43 -2.48 -9.30
C THR A 22 -1.52 -1.72 -8.36
N LEU A 23 -1.16 -0.49 -8.70
CA LEU A 23 -0.59 0.43 -7.72
C LEU A 23 -1.72 0.90 -6.78
N PRO A 24 -1.44 1.05 -5.47
CA PRO A 24 -2.41 1.58 -4.52
C PRO A 24 -2.69 3.06 -4.78
N ASP A 25 -3.95 3.46 -4.60
CA ASP A 25 -4.32 4.86 -4.52
C ASP A 25 -4.01 5.42 -3.13
N ARG A 26 -3.95 6.75 -2.98
CA ARG A 26 -3.68 7.37 -1.68
C ARG A 26 -4.69 6.96 -0.60
N ALA A 27 -5.94 6.73 -1.00
CA ALA A 27 -7.03 6.28 -0.13
C ALA A 27 -6.85 4.84 0.39
N ASP A 28 -6.05 4.02 -0.29
CA ASP A 28 -5.72 2.66 0.13
C ASP A 28 -4.60 2.62 1.18
N LEU A 29 -3.93 3.77 1.41
CA LEU A 29 -2.84 3.92 2.35
C LEU A 29 -3.32 4.52 3.68
N PRO A 30 -2.68 4.19 4.81
CA PRO A 30 -2.97 4.79 6.10
C PRO A 30 -2.98 6.33 6.07
N SER A 31 -3.98 6.93 6.71
CA SER A 31 -4.17 8.39 6.76
C SER A 31 -3.34 9.10 7.83
N ASP A 32 -2.64 8.35 8.67
CA ASP A 32 -1.71 8.85 9.67
C ASP A 32 -0.38 9.33 9.06
N ILE A 33 -0.08 8.93 7.82
CA ILE A 33 1.05 9.44 7.05
C ILE A 33 0.71 10.85 6.55
N ASN A 34 1.55 11.84 6.88
CA ASN A 34 1.44 13.20 6.35
C ASN A 34 2.54 13.44 5.30
N GLU A 35 2.24 13.13 4.03
CA GLU A 35 3.19 13.30 2.93
C GLU A 35 3.60 14.76 2.68
N SER A 36 2.78 15.74 3.09
CA SER A 36 3.09 17.16 2.88
C SER A 36 4.37 17.58 3.59
N LEU A 37 4.61 17.07 4.81
CA LEU A 37 5.85 17.34 5.55
C LEU A 37 7.10 16.78 4.86
N ILE A 38 6.95 15.64 4.18
CA ILE A 38 8.05 15.00 3.43
C ILE A 38 8.37 15.83 2.19
N VAL A 39 7.35 16.28 1.46
CA VAL A 39 7.53 17.14 0.28
C VAL A 39 8.20 18.45 0.68
N GLU A 40 7.77 19.09 1.77
CA GLU A 40 8.37 20.33 2.28
C GLU A 40 9.86 20.16 2.62
N LEU A 41 10.24 19.02 3.23
CA LEU A 41 11.62 18.74 3.62
C LEU A 41 12.57 18.67 2.42
N TYR A 42 12.16 18.01 1.33
CA TYR A 42 12.98 17.80 0.14
C TYR A 42 12.81 18.87 -0.95
N SER A 43 11.91 19.83 -0.76
CA SER A 43 11.73 20.97 -1.70
C SER A 43 12.70 22.13 -1.43
N LYS A 44 13.67 21.95 -0.51
CA LYS A 44 14.77 22.88 -0.24
C LYS A 44 16.02 22.45 -0.99
#